data_AF-A0A9E1UUR4-F1
#
_entry.id   AF-A0A9E1UUR4-F1
#
_cell.length_a   1.000
_cell.length_b   1.000
_cell.length_c   1.000
_cell.angle_alpha   90.00
_cell.angle_beta   90.00
_cell.angle_gamma   90.00
#
_symmetry.space_group_name_H-M   'P 1'
#
loop_
_entity.id
_entity.type
_entity.pdbx_description
1 polymer ?
#
loop_
_entity_poly.entity_id
_entity_poly.type
_entity_poly.pdbx_seq_one_letter_code
_entity_poly.pdbx_strand_id
1 'polypeptide(L)'
;MPGLADWRAMYRMEYVQLFEEGYPVGSRPTPDLQEPYIPLPVDGRSGEALDALGGAGWEQAYRSLWEVREQGLREGFPFVEPNDIESILADSPEGPVLAPLSADEYAERIAGAWWGRVAGVTLGRPVEMWRTADIDAYLKAADAYPLTDYIPLVQVAGIKIPNRLKSMRGHIEHVPLDDDVAYTVAALRLVEERGSQFPKVDVV
;
A
#
# COMPACT_ATOMS: atom_id res chain seq x y z
N MET A 1 -16.46 8.38 15.30
CA MET A 1 -15.19 8.17 14.57
C MET A 1 -14.83 6.70 14.69
N PRO A 2 -15.02 5.88 13.64
CA PRO A 2 -14.59 4.49 13.71
C PRO A 2 -13.12 4.40 13.27
N GLY A 3 -12.22 4.03 14.19
CA GLY A 3 -10.91 3.44 13.86
C GLY A 3 -9.66 4.26 14.22
N LEU A 4 -9.03 3.90 15.34
CA LEU A 4 -7.59 3.98 15.68
C LEU A 4 -6.83 5.32 15.75
N ALA A 5 -7.31 6.46 15.24
CA ALA A 5 -6.58 7.73 15.32
C ALA A 5 -7.43 8.86 15.95
N ASP A 6 -6.84 9.63 16.87
CA ASP A 6 -7.42 10.89 17.33
C ASP A 6 -7.10 12.03 16.34
N TRP A 7 -7.73 13.20 16.51
CA TRP A 7 -7.52 14.35 15.61
C TRP A 7 -6.07 14.83 15.56
N ARG A 8 -5.30 14.61 16.64
CA ARG A 8 -3.88 14.95 16.69
C ARG A 8 -3.07 14.00 15.80
N ALA A 9 -3.37 12.70 15.85
CA ALA A 9 -2.77 11.71 14.96
C ALA A 9 -3.13 11.99 13.50
N MET A 10 -4.39 12.28 13.20
CA MET A 10 -4.82 12.65 11.83
C MET A 10 -4.09 13.90 11.30
N TYR A 11 -4.00 14.97 12.11
CA TYR A 11 -3.25 16.17 11.75
C TYR A 11 -1.79 15.85 11.40
N ARG A 12 -1.14 15.02 12.21
CA ARG A 12 0.25 14.65 12.01
C ARG A 12 0.45 13.85 10.73
N MET A 13 -0.41 12.86 10.47
CA MET A 13 -0.35 12.07 9.24
C MET A 13 -0.52 12.95 8.00
N GLU A 14 -1.54 13.81 7.97
CA GLU A 14 -1.77 14.73 6.84
C GLU A 14 -0.61 15.71 6.68
N TYR A 15 -0.02 16.20 7.78
CA TYR A 15 1.13 17.10 7.71
C TYR A 15 2.34 16.44 7.05
N VAL A 16 2.64 15.19 7.41
CA VAL A 16 3.73 14.42 6.78
C VAL A 16 3.41 14.19 5.32
N GLN A 17 2.19 13.73 5.01
CA GLN A 17 1.75 13.51 3.64
C GLN A 17 1.90 14.79 2.80
N LEU A 18 1.40 15.93 3.25
CA LEU A 18 1.54 17.22 2.57
C LEU A 18 3.01 17.62 2.40
N PHE A 19 3.86 17.35 3.40
CA PHE A 19 5.29 17.61 3.27
C PHE A 19 5.96 16.74 2.19
N GLU A 20 5.59 15.46 2.12
CA GLU A 20 6.14 14.49 1.15
C GLU A 20 5.63 14.74 -0.27
N GLU A 21 4.34 15.08 -0.41
CA GLU A 21 3.68 15.55 -1.64
C GLU A 21 4.15 16.96 -2.06
N GLY A 22 5.05 17.59 -1.31
CA GLY A 22 5.71 18.82 -1.72
C GLY A 22 4.94 20.10 -1.41
N TYR A 23 3.85 20.06 -0.66
CA TYR A 23 3.12 21.27 -0.26
C TYR A 23 3.92 22.12 0.75
N PRO A 24 3.68 23.45 0.80
CA PRO A 24 4.39 24.39 1.66
C PRO A 24 3.90 24.33 3.11
N VAL A 25 4.00 23.15 3.72
CA VAL A 25 3.97 23.02 5.18
C VAL A 25 5.33 23.45 5.76
N GLY A 26 5.45 23.48 7.09
CA GLY A 26 6.67 23.97 7.74
C GLY A 26 7.86 23.01 7.58
N SER A 27 8.75 22.95 8.56
CA SER A 27 9.94 22.10 8.46
C SER A 27 9.62 20.63 8.24
N ARG A 28 10.57 19.95 7.57
CA ARG A 28 10.57 18.49 7.44
C ARG A 28 10.43 17.89 8.82
N PRO A 29 9.45 17.03 9.04
CA PRO A 29 9.40 16.33 10.29
C PRO A 29 10.71 15.42 10.41
N THR A 30 11.42 15.35 11.57
CA THR A 30 12.47 14.35 12.09
C THR A 30 12.11 12.91 12.66
N PRO A 31 12.33 11.76 11.98
CA PRO A 31 11.59 10.55 12.38
C PRO A 31 11.86 9.97 13.77
N ASP A 32 10.83 9.61 14.54
CA ASP A 32 10.98 8.87 15.80
C ASP A 32 11.06 7.36 15.49
N LEU A 33 12.29 6.88 15.39
CA LEU A 33 12.63 5.51 14.98
C LEU A 33 12.63 4.51 16.15
N GLN A 34 12.24 4.90 17.37
CA GLN A 34 12.30 4.03 18.56
C GLN A 34 10.97 3.39 18.98
N GLU A 35 9.84 3.80 18.40
CA GLU A 35 8.52 3.20 18.64
C GLU A 35 8.09 2.28 17.48
N PRO A 36 7.25 1.25 17.71
CA PRO A 36 6.78 0.34 16.66
C PRO A 36 6.07 1.14 15.56
N TYR A 37 6.74 1.26 14.40
CA TYR A 37 6.30 1.88 13.15
C TYR A 37 4.99 2.69 13.24
N ILE A 38 5.13 3.90 13.74
CA ILE A 38 4.28 5.03 13.41
C ILE A 38 5.22 6.00 12.70
N PRO A 39 4.98 6.42 11.44
CA PRO A 39 5.82 7.39 10.77
C PRO A 39 5.61 8.76 11.42
N LEU A 40 6.27 8.99 12.55
CA LEU A 40 6.49 10.32 13.09
C LEU A 40 7.86 10.75 12.75
N PRO A 41 7.90 12.03 12.45
CA PRO A 41 8.44 13.06 13.33
C PRO A 41 7.60 14.26 13.81
N VAL A 42 8.18 14.98 14.78
CA VAL A 42 7.95 16.43 15.04
C VAL A 42 9.30 17.13 15.13
N ASP A 43 9.51 18.21 14.36
CA ASP A 43 10.19 19.42 14.84
C ASP A 43 10.24 20.54 13.78
N GLY A 44 9.86 21.76 14.19
CA GLY A 44 10.01 22.96 13.36
C GLY A 44 8.93 24.03 13.44
N ARG A 45 7.88 23.86 14.26
CA ARG A 45 7.06 24.98 14.71
C ARG A 45 7.10 25.02 16.23
N SER A 46 7.59 26.14 16.76
CA SER A 46 7.68 26.52 18.19
C SER A 46 6.67 25.80 19.09
N GLY A 47 7.19 24.89 19.93
CA GLY A 47 6.46 23.89 20.69
C GLY A 47 5.86 24.32 22.03
N GLU A 48 4.96 25.30 22.04
CA GLU A 48 4.12 25.53 23.25
C GLU A 48 2.62 25.76 22.95
N ALA A 49 2.24 26.13 21.71
CA ALA A 49 0.86 26.50 21.40
C ALA A 49 -0.06 25.34 20.97
N LEU A 50 0.48 24.21 20.46
CA LEU A 50 -0.33 23.13 19.89
C LEU A 50 -0.62 21.99 20.87
N ASP A 51 0.27 21.72 21.83
CA ASP A 51 0.06 20.65 22.82
C ASP A 51 -0.99 21.02 23.89
N ALA A 52 -1.42 22.27 23.96
CA ALA A 52 -2.53 22.73 24.79
C ALA A 52 -3.91 22.55 24.11
N LEU A 53 -3.96 22.11 22.85
CA LEU A 53 -5.21 21.94 22.12
C LEU A 53 -5.95 20.66 22.56
N GLY A 54 -7.21 20.82 22.95
CA GLY A 54 -8.15 19.70 23.06
C GLY A 54 -8.56 19.16 21.67
N GLY A 55 -9.33 18.08 21.64
CA GLY A 55 -9.72 17.41 20.39
C GLY A 55 -10.38 18.32 19.34
N ALA A 56 -11.22 19.27 19.76
CA ALA A 56 -11.84 20.25 18.84
C ALA A 56 -10.82 21.22 18.22
N GLY A 57 -9.78 21.59 18.96
CA GLY A 57 -8.69 22.42 18.44
C GLY A 57 -7.86 21.67 17.40
N TRP A 58 -7.60 20.38 17.64
CA TRP A 58 -6.93 19.51 16.66
C TRP A 58 -7.76 19.27 15.41
N GLU A 59 -9.07 19.10 15.54
CA GLU A 59 -9.98 19.00 14.40
C GLU A 59 -9.93 20.27 13.53
N GLN A 60 -10.02 21.44 14.16
CA GLN A 60 -9.93 22.72 13.44
C GLN A 60 -8.57 22.85 12.74
N ALA A 61 -7.48 22.52 13.44
CA ALA A 61 -6.14 22.54 12.85
C ALA A 61 -6.02 21.59 11.65
N TYR A 62 -6.58 20.38 11.73
CA TYR A 62 -6.60 19.42 10.62
C TYR A 62 -7.33 19.97 9.41
N ARG A 63 -8.51 20.58 9.62
CA ARG A 63 -9.30 21.16 8.53
C ARG A 63 -8.59 22.33 7.87
N SER A 64 -7.98 23.22 8.64
CA SER A 64 -7.21 24.36 8.10
C SER A 64 -5.91 23.91 7.43
N LEU A 65 -5.31 22.78 7.83
CA LEU A 65 -4.13 22.24 7.17
C LEU A 65 -4.42 21.86 5.71
N TRP A 66 -5.63 21.39 5.41
CA TRP A 66 -6.06 21.03 4.06
C TRP A 66 -6.04 22.21 3.06
N GLU A 67 -6.22 23.44 3.55
CA GLU A 67 -6.19 24.67 2.75
C GLU A 67 -4.80 24.92 2.14
N VAL A 68 -3.73 24.33 2.67
CA VAL A 68 -2.37 24.45 2.11
C VAL A 68 -2.31 23.95 0.65
N ARG A 69 -3.17 23.02 0.26
CA ARG A 69 -3.22 22.51 -1.13
C ARG A 69 -3.52 23.61 -2.16
N GLU A 70 -4.23 24.67 -1.76
CA GLU A 70 -4.54 25.82 -2.62
C GLU A 70 -3.30 26.66 -2.96
N GLN A 71 -2.22 26.54 -2.18
CA GLN A 71 -0.98 27.30 -2.39
C GLN A 71 -0.08 26.69 -3.47
N GLY A 72 -0.41 25.50 -3.97
CA GLY A 72 0.44 24.74 -4.88
C GLY A 72 1.65 24.12 -4.20
N LEU A 73 2.56 23.54 -5.01
CA LEU A 73 3.78 22.91 -4.52
C LEU A 73 4.80 23.96 -4.07
N ARG A 74 5.60 23.60 -3.06
CA ARG A 74 6.69 24.45 -2.54
C ARG A 74 7.76 24.67 -3.60
N GLU A 75 8.42 25.82 -3.53
CA GLU A 75 9.55 26.14 -4.39
C GLU A 75 10.66 25.10 -4.25
N GLY A 76 11.20 24.63 -5.38
CA GLY A 76 12.27 23.63 -5.41
C GLY A 76 11.82 22.20 -5.08
N PHE A 77 10.52 21.87 -5.12
CA PHE A 77 10.07 20.48 -5.07
C PHE A 77 10.65 19.70 -6.28
N PRO A 78 11.39 18.60 -6.04
CA PRO A 78 12.22 18.00 -7.09
C PRO A 78 11.47 17.01 -8.01
N PHE A 79 10.20 16.72 -7.72
CA PHE A 79 9.43 15.70 -8.44
C PHE A 79 8.36 16.33 -9.34
N VAL A 80 8.11 15.68 -10.47
CA VAL A 80 7.01 16.00 -11.39
C VAL A 80 5.93 14.94 -11.16
N GLU A 81 4.72 15.37 -10.78
CA GLU A 81 3.62 14.46 -10.44
C GLU A 81 2.42 14.69 -11.38
N PRO A 82 2.52 14.27 -12.65
CA PRO A 82 1.45 14.45 -13.62
C PRO A 82 0.24 13.56 -13.31
N ASN A 83 -0.95 14.01 -13.69
CA ASN A 83 -2.21 13.29 -13.46
C ASN A 83 -2.84 12.70 -14.74
N ASP A 84 -2.46 13.23 -15.90
CA ASP A 84 -2.91 12.75 -17.21
C ASP A 84 -1.89 11.76 -17.80
N ILE A 85 -2.40 10.82 -18.60
CA ILE A 85 -1.59 9.73 -19.14
C ILE A 85 -0.51 10.24 -20.08
N GLU A 86 -0.78 11.29 -20.85
CA GLU A 86 0.16 11.89 -21.79
C GLU A 86 1.39 12.45 -21.05
N SER A 87 1.17 13.21 -19.99
CA SER A 87 2.25 13.79 -19.18
C SER A 87 2.99 12.73 -18.34
N ILE A 88 2.28 11.72 -17.82
CA ILE A 88 2.90 10.57 -17.14
C ILE A 88 3.86 9.83 -18.09
N LEU A 89 3.42 9.54 -19.32
CA LEU A 89 4.26 8.86 -20.32
C LEU A 89 5.45 9.72 -20.75
N ALA A 90 5.29 11.05 -20.81
CA ALA A 90 6.38 11.96 -21.16
C ALA A 90 7.48 12.05 -20.08
N ASP A 91 7.10 11.94 -18.80
CA ASP A 91 8.05 11.96 -17.67
C ASP A 91 8.60 10.56 -17.33
N SER A 92 7.94 9.50 -17.82
CA SER A 92 8.39 8.13 -17.62
C SER A 92 9.64 7.80 -18.43
N PRO A 93 10.55 6.96 -17.90
CA PRO A 93 11.64 6.42 -18.70
C PRO A 93 11.10 5.61 -19.88
N GLU A 94 11.85 5.57 -20.98
CA GLU A 94 11.49 4.75 -22.14
C GLU A 94 11.25 3.29 -21.72
N GLY A 95 10.03 2.82 -21.97
CA GLY A 95 9.65 1.43 -21.68
C GLY A 95 10.31 0.44 -22.64
N PRO A 96 10.33 -0.85 -22.28
CA PRO A 96 10.84 -1.88 -23.18
C PRO A 96 10.00 -1.94 -24.46
N VAL A 97 10.65 -2.04 -25.62
CA VAL A 97 9.95 -2.30 -26.88
C VAL A 97 9.49 -3.75 -26.88
N LEU A 98 8.18 -3.96 -26.77
CA LEU A 98 7.57 -5.28 -26.80
C LEU A 98 7.18 -5.66 -28.23
N ALA A 99 7.54 -6.87 -28.63
CA ALA A 99 7.05 -7.42 -29.89
C ALA A 99 5.53 -7.67 -29.81
N PRO A 100 4.78 -7.44 -30.89
CA PRO A 100 3.37 -7.79 -30.93
C PRO A 100 3.21 -9.29 -30.72
N LEU A 101 2.23 -9.66 -29.93
CA LEU A 101 1.88 -11.05 -29.64
C LEU A 101 0.82 -11.52 -30.63
N SER A 102 0.89 -12.80 -31.01
CA SER A 102 -0.29 -13.46 -31.59
C SER A 102 -1.43 -13.49 -30.57
N ALA A 103 -2.66 -13.71 -31.06
CA ALA A 103 -3.83 -13.79 -30.19
C ALA A 103 -3.70 -14.92 -29.15
N ASP A 104 -3.12 -16.06 -29.55
CA ASP A 104 -2.91 -17.21 -28.67
C ASP A 104 -1.87 -16.90 -27.59
N GLU A 105 -0.72 -16.33 -27.97
CA GLU A 105 0.31 -15.90 -27.01
C GLU A 105 -0.22 -14.85 -26.02
N TYR A 106 -1.05 -13.92 -26.51
CA TYR A 106 -1.67 -12.91 -25.65
C TYR A 106 -2.60 -13.57 -24.63
N ALA A 107 -3.49 -14.47 -25.08
CA ALA A 107 -4.41 -15.18 -24.21
C ALA A 107 -3.68 -16.03 -23.16
N GLU A 108 -2.63 -16.75 -23.57
CA GLU A 108 -1.78 -17.54 -22.66
C GLU A 108 -1.09 -16.66 -21.62
N ARG A 109 -0.56 -15.50 -22.00
CA ARG A 109 0.09 -14.58 -21.06
C ARG A 109 -0.88 -13.96 -20.07
N ILE A 110 -2.09 -13.58 -20.51
CA ILE A 110 -3.12 -13.07 -19.60
C ILE A 110 -3.56 -14.16 -18.62
N ALA A 111 -3.77 -15.40 -19.09
CA ALA A 111 -4.08 -16.53 -18.22
C ALA A 111 -2.93 -16.78 -17.21
N GLY A 112 -1.68 -16.77 -17.68
CA GLY A 112 -0.50 -16.90 -16.83
C GLY A 112 -0.38 -15.80 -15.79
N ALA A 113 -0.67 -14.54 -16.15
CA ALA A 113 -0.68 -13.42 -15.22
C ALA A 113 -1.76 -13.58 -14.13
N TRP A 114 -2.96 -14.03 -14.51
CA TRP A 114 -4.04 -14.31 -13.56
C TRP A 114 -3.68 -15.45 -12.61
N TRP A 115 -3.18 -16.58 -13.13
CA TRP A 115 -2.74 -17.71 -12.30
C TRP A 115 -1.56 -17.36 -11.40
N GLY A 116 -0.61 -16.57 -11.91
CA GLY A 116 0.51 -16.05 -11.13
C GLY A 116 0.05 -15.20 -9.95
N ARG A 117 -0.90 -14.27 -10.17
CA ARG A 117 -1.52 -13.47 -9.10
C ARG A 117 -2.18 -14.37 -8.06
N VAL A 118 -3.04 -15.29 -8.49
CA VAL A 118 -3.75 -16.23 -7.61
C VAL A 118 -2.78 -17.07 -6.76
N ALA A 119 -1.74 -17.61 -7.40
CA ALA A 119 -0.73 -18.42 -6.71
C ALA A 119 0.09 -17.57 -5.72
N GLY A 120 0.51 -16.37 -6.14
CA GLY A 120 1.29 -15.44 -5.31
C GLY A 120 0.53 -14.98 -4.07
N VAL A 121 -0.73 -14.57 -4.22
CA VAL A 121 -1.60 -14.19 -3.09
C VAL A 121 -1.75 -15.34 -2.12
N THR A 122 -2.07 -16.53 -2.62
CA THR A 122 -2.24 -17.72 -1.76
C THR A 122 -0.93 -18.07 -1.02
N LEU A 123 0.22 -17.94 -1.69
CA LEU A 123 1.55 -18.23 -1.16
C LEU A 123 2.00 -17.20 -0.10
N GLY A 124 1.76 -15.92 -0.33
CA GLY A 124 2.22 -14.83 0.53
C GLY A 124 1.36 -14.65 1.78
N ARG A 125 0.08 -15.00 1.70
CA ARG A 125 -0.90 -14.78 2.78
C ARG A 125 -0.55 -15.36 4.15
N PRO A 126 0.07 -16.56 4.29
CA PRO A 126 0.47 -17.07 5.60
C PRO A 126 1.58 -16.25 6.28
N VAL A 127 2.37 -15.50 5.52
CA VAL A 127 3.52 -14.70 5.99
C VAL A 127 3.31 -13.20 5.84
N GLU A 128 2.08 -12.78 5.54
CA GLU A 128 1.66 -11.39 5.58
C GLU A 128 2.02 -10.78 6.94
N MET A 129 2.64 -9.60 6.94
CA MET A 129 3.15 -8.90 8.13
C MET A 129 4.33 -9.58 8.86
N TRP A 130 4.96 -10.61 8.27
CA TRP A 130 6.18 -11.19 8.83
C TRP A 130 7.42 -10.48 8.30
N ARG A 131 8.47 -10.40 9.13
CA ARG A 131 9.79 -9.97 8.65
C ARG A 131 10.48 -11.14 7.97
N THR A 132 11.39 -10.85 7.04
CA THR A 132 12.17 -11.86 6.32
C THR A 132 12.84 -12.87 7.26
N ALA A 133 13.39 -12.41 8.38
CA ALA A 133 14.02 -13.28 9.37
C ALA A 133 13.04 -14.27 10.03
N ASP A 134 11.79 -13.86 10.24
CA ASP A 134 10.74 -14.71 10.83
C ASP A 134 10.30 -15.78 9.83
N ILE A 135 10.20 -15.43 8.54
CA ILE A 135 9.91 -16.36 7.44
C ILE A 135 11.03 -17.40 7.32
N ASP A 136 12.29 -16.98 7.29
CA ASP A 136 13.45 -17.88 7.20
C ASP A 136 13.50 -18.86 8.38
N ALA A 137 13.29 -18.36 9.60
CA ALA A 137 13.27 -19.18 10.81
C ALA A 137 12.17 -20.23 10.75
N TYR A 138 10.96 -19.85 10.33
CA TYR A 138 9.84 -20.77 10.18
C TYR A 138 10.11 -21.85 9.13
N LEU A 139 10.56 -21.46 7.92
CA LEU A 139 10.80 -22.38 6.82
C LEU A 139 11.91 -23.38 7.15
N LYS A 140 12.96 -22.97 7.86
CA LYS A 140 14.01 -23.90 8.33
C LYS A 140 13.48 -24.85 9.40
N ALA A 141 12.70 -24.36 10.35
CA ALA A 141 12.09 -25.21 11.38
C ALA A 141 11.06 -26.20 10.81
N ALA A 142 10.41 -25.84 9.71
CA ALA A 142 9.45 -26.67 8.98
C ALA A 142 10.09 -27.59 7.92
N ASP A 143 11.43 -27.63 7.82
CA ASP A 143 12.19 -28.36 6.78
C ASP A 143 11.72 -28.05 5.35
N ALA A 144 11.41 -26.78 5.10
CA ALA A 144 10.83 -26.28 3.86
C ALA A 144 11.68 -25.18 3.19
N TYR A 145 12.92 -24.97 3.67
CA TYR A 145 13.86 -24.01 3.09
C TYR A 145 14.88 -24.72 2.18
N PRO A 146 15.13 -24.25 0.93
CA PRO A 146 14.45 -23.14 0.26
C PRO A 146 13.01 -23.51 -0.14
N LEU A 147 12.13 -22.51 -0.13
CA LEU A 147 10.72 -22.70 -0.46
C LEU A 147 10.54 -23.03 -1.94
N THR A 148 10.00 -24.20 -2.23
CA THR A 148 9.77 -24.70 -3.60
C THR A 148 8.30 -24.99 -3.90
N ASP A 149 7.42 -24.82 -2.91
CA ASP A 149 5.98 -25.08 -2.95
C ASP A 149 5.30 -24.27 -1.81
N TYR A 150 3.98 -24.26 -1.67
CA TYR A 150 3.23 -23.48 -0.66
C TYR A 150 3.71 -23.71 0.77
N ILE A 151 3.53 -22.73 1.65
CA ILE A 151 4.03 -22.79 3.03
C ILE A 151 3.31 -23.91 3.80
N PRO A 152 4.04 -24.90 4.35
CA PRO A 152 3.41 -26.01 5.08
C PRO A 152 2.93 -25.56 6.46
N LEU A 153 1.88 -26.21 6.98
CA LEU A 153 1.43 -25.99 8.35
C LEU A 153 2.25 -26.84 9.32
N VAL A 154 3.25 -26.23 9.94
CA VAL A 154 4.05 -26.82 11.04
C VAL A 154 3.96 -25.94 12.28
N GLN A 155 3.67 -26.52 13.43
CA GLN A 155 3.70 -25.82 14.71
C GLN A 155 5.16 -25.60 15.13
N VAL A 156 5.61 -24.33 15.12
CA VAL A 156 6.97 -23.95 15.54
C VAL A 156 6.89 -23.18 16.85
N ALA A 157 7.71 -23.56 17.83
CA ALA A 157 7.73 -22.90 19.14
C ALA A 157 8.12 -21.42 18.99
N GLY A 158 7.35 -20.54 19.64
CA GLY A 158 7.60 -19.09 19.60
C GLY A 158 7.10 -18.37 18.34
N ILE A 159 6.59 -19.09 17.33
CA ILE A 159 6.02 -18.49 16.12
C ILE A 159 4.51 -18.69 16.13
N LYS A 160 3.76 -17.58 16.16
CA LYS A 160 2.31 -17.60 16.02
C LYS A 160 1.94 -17.66 14.55
N ILE A 161 1.36 -18.77 14.13
CA ILE A 161 0.82 -18.90 12.77
C ILE A 161 -0.46 -18.06 12.68
N PRO A 162 -0.57 -17.11 11.74
CA PRO A 162 -1.81 -16.37 11.51
C PRO A 162 -2.96 -17.32 11.18
N ASN A 163 -4.21 -16.89 11.40
CA ASN A 163 -5.39 -17.67 11.01
C ASN A 163 -5.59 -17.61 9.48
N ARG A 164 -4.66 -18.23 8.75
CA ARG A 164 -4.55 -18.25 7.28
C ARG A 164 -4.42 -19.68 6.76
N LEU A 165 -4.89 -20.65 7.53
CA LEU A 165 -4.81 -22.09 7.28
C LEU A 165 -5.16 -22.48 5.84
N LYS A 166 -6.23 -21.89 5.28
CA LYS A 166 -6.69 -22.17 3.91
C LYS A 166 -5.73 -21.76 2.79
N SER A 167 -4.64 -21.08 3.14
CA SER A 167 -3.58 -20.66 2.21
C SER A 167 -2.27 -21.44 2.47
N MET A 168 -2.30 -22.47 3.31
CA MET A 168 -1.15 -23.31 3.65
C MET A 168 -1.24 -24.66 2.96
N ARG A 169 -0.08 -25.26 2.64
CA ARG A 169 0.02 -26.54 1.91
C ARG A 169 -0.83 -27.62 2.61
N GLY A 170 -1.58 -28.38 1.82
CA GLY A 170 -2.49 -29.43 2.30
C GLY A 170 -3.87 -28.92 2.76
N HIS A 171 -4.09 -27.61 2.81
CA HIS A 171 -5.35 -26.99 3.22
C HIS A 171 -5.93 -26.00 2.18
N ILE A 172 -5.26 -25.85 1.03
CA ILE A 172 -5.72 -25.01 -0.08
C ILE A 172 -6.77 -25.78 -0.87
N GLU A 173 -8.01 -25.32 -0.84
CA GLU A 173 -9.12 -25.84 -1.66
C GLU A 173 -9.48 -24.88 -2.81
N HIS A 174 -9.29 -23.59 -2.57
CA HIS A 174 -9.61 -22.48 -3.48
C HIS A 174 -8.75 -21.29 -3.09
N VAL A 175 -8.65 -20.32 -4.01
CA VAL A 175 -8.03 -19.02 -3.72
C VAL A 175 -8.80 -18.35 -2.59
N PRO A 176 -8.16 -17.97 -1.48
CA PRO A 176 -8.85 -17.24 -0.43
C PRO A 176 -9.31 -15.87 -0.92
N LEU A 177 -10.40 -15.34 -0.33
CA LEU A 177 -10.76 -13.94 -0.53
C LEU A 177 -9.62 -13.04 -0.02
N ASP A 178 -9.22 -12.14 -0.88
CA ASP A 178 -8.06 -11.27 -0.73
C ASP A 178 -8.24 -10.02 -1.61
N ASP A 179 -7.73 -8.87 -1.18
CA ASP A 179 -7.91 -7.60 -1.86
C ASP A 179 -7.17 -7.54 -3.21
N ASP A 180 -6.01 -8.20 -3.33
CA ASP A 180 -5.27 -8.32 -4.59
C ASP A 180 -6.12 -9.00 -5.69
N VAL A 181 -6.91 -10.01 -5.32
CA VAL A 181 -7.80 -10.73 -6.25
C VAL A 181 -9.10 -9.95 -6.44
N ALA A 182 -9.70 -9.47 -5.36
CA ALA A 182 -11.00 -8.83 -5.38
C ALA A 182 -10.98 -7.52 -6.19
N TYR A 183 -10.00 -6.64 -5.96
CA TYR A 183 -9.90 -5.38 -6.71
C TYR A 183 -9.59 -5.60 -8.19
N THR A 184 -8.86 -6.66 -8.54
CA THR A 184 -8.63 -7.03 -9.94
C THR A 184 -9.92 -7.37 -10.65
N VAL A 185 -10.76 -8.22 -10.03
CA VAL A 185 -12.04 -8.61 -10.60
C VAL A 185 -12.99 -7.41 -10.62
N ALA A 186 -12.98 -6.57 -9.59
CA ALA A 186 -13.78 -5.34 -9.56
C ALA A 186 -13.39 -4.39 -10.69
N ALA A 187 -12.09 -4.20 -10.94
CA ALA A 187 -11.59 -3.36 -12.03
C ALA A 187 -11.99 -3.90 -13.42
N LEU A 188 -11.90 -5.23 -13.62
CA LEU A 188 -12.37 -5.85 -14.85
C LEU A 188 -13.87 -5.58 -15.07
N ARG A 189 -14.68 -5.83 -14.03
CA ARG A 189 -16.13 -5.60 -14.10
C ARG A 189 -16.47 -4.13 -14.36
N LEU A 190 -15.74 -3.20 -13.75
CA LEU A 190 -15.93 -1.78 -14.00
C LEU A 190 -15.72 -1.43 -15.48
N VAL A 191 -14.65 -1.94 -16.09
CA VAL A 191 -14.37 -1.72 -17.52
C VAL A 191 -15.41 -2.40 -18.41
N GLU A 192 -15.86 -3.61 -18.08
CA GLU A 192 -16.90 -4.31 -18.84
C GLU A 192 -18.25 -3.59 -18.78
N GLU A 193 -18.60 -3.03 -17.62
CA GLU A 193 -19.90 -2.37 -17.39
C GLU A 193 -19.91 -0.90 -17.85
N ARG A 194 -18.77 -0.19 -17.80
CA ARG A 194 -18.68 1.25 -18.08
C ARG A 194 -17.81 1.64 -19.28
N GLY A 195 -17.08 0.68 -19.87
CA GLY A 195 -16.07 0.93 -20.90
C GLY A 195 -14.76 1.47 -20.32
N SER A 196 -13.72 1.64 -21.15
CA SER A 196 -12.38 2.07 -20.70
C SER A 196 -12.25 3.57 -20.38
N GLN A 197 -13.31 4.35 -20.61
CA GLN A 197 -13.34 5.81 -20.40
C GLN A 197 -14.29 6.19 -19.24
N PHE A 198 -14.30 5.41 -18.16
CA PHE A 198 -15.09 5.72 -16.97
C PHE A 198 -14.46 6.88 -16.16
N PRO A 199 -15.26 7.78 -15.56
CA PRO A 199 -14.76 8.82 -14.68
C PRO A 199 -14.29 8.24 -13.34
N LYS A 200 -13.38 8.94 -12.65
CA LYS A 200 -12.83 8.52 -11.34
C LYS A 200 -13.90 8.21 -10.29
N VAL A 201 -15.06 8.88 -10.35
CA VAL A 201 -16.18 8.68 -9.41
C VAL A 201 -16.82 7.29 -9.50
N ASP A 202 -16.61 6.57 -10.61
CA ASP A 202 -17.13 5.21 -10.79
C ASP A 202 -16.24 4.15 -10.11
N VAL A 203 -15.06 4.53 -9.61
CA VAL A 203 -14.19 3.70 -8.76
C VAL A 203 -14.61 3.91 -7.31
N VAL A 204 -15.41 3.00 -6.76
CA VAL A 204 -15.99 3.04 -5.40
C VAL A 204 -15.53 1.88 -4.54
#